data_AF-A0A535JGI3-F1
#
_entry.id   AF-A0A535JGI3-F1
#
_cell.length_a   1.000
_cell.length_b   1.000
_cell.length_c   1.000
_cell.angle_alpha   90.00
_cell.angle_beta   90.00
_cell.angle_gamma   90.00
#
_symmetry.space_group_name_H-M   'P 1'
#
loop_
_entity.id
_entity.type
_entity.pdbx_description
1 polymer ?
#
loop_
_entity_poly.entity_id
_entity_poly.type
_entity_poly.pdbx_seq_one_letter_code
_entity_poly.pdbx_strand_id
1 'polypeptide(L)'
;MNPKGATGTAQRCPWHFGRASEGGHYVSVRWTGGTVAIDDSVAMPNTVSGRTLRDSFWADVESLTFGLARRRGDSVCLGPFEMIRLGPAAVTRRGVKWPIEGGLLARAPGGRLRFETLYGRLVASVEGYQPMLPRALYVLTQLPVHHLWTRMHLLRVRGRQPAPGVPVDPATRLAAAVIDAGVCIAVAAVAGRHRRLGVLLGFTAGYHVACWSGSGRTLGGAIMKQRVVAVDGSRVTAGQAALRLVALPLVALSRRNLHDEISGTDVVAD
;
A
#
# COMPACT_ATOMS: atom_id res chain seq x y z
N MET A 1 -41.99 43.78 -2.29
CA MET A 1 -41.31 43.46 -1.01
C MET A 1 -40.86 42.01 -1.07
N ASN A 2 -39.55 41.78 -1.04
CA ASN A 2 -38.91 40.49 -1.24
C ASN A 2 -37.83 40.36 -0.15
N PRO A 3 -37.91 39.43 0.82
CA PRO A 3 -36.84 39.25 1.78
C PRO A 3 -35.83 38.21 1.29
N LYS A 4 -34.59 38.69 1.20
CA LYS A 4 -33.35 38.00 0.90
C LYS A 4 -33.14 36.77 1.80
N GLY A 5 -33.00 35.59 1.18
CA GLY A 5 -32.44 34.39 1.80
C GLY A 5 -30.94 34.31 1.51
N ALA A 6 -30.13 34.38 2.55
CA ALA A 6 -28.67 34.40 2.49
C ALA A 6 -28.10 33.10 1.92
N THR A 7 -27.31 33.25 0.86
CA THR A 7 -26.39 32.26 0.30
C THR A 7 -25.27 31.98 1.27
N GLY A 8 -25.40 30.89 2.04
CA GLY A 8 -24.31 30.31 2.82
C GLY A 8 -23.25 29.72 1.89
N THR A 9 -22.19 30.47 1.67
CA THR A 9 -20.95 30.08 0.99
C THR A 9 -20.44 28.73 1.48
N ALA A 10 -20.54 27.71 0.62
CA ALA A 10 -19.80 26.47 0.73
C ALA A 10 -18.30 26.79 0.71
N GLN A 11 -17.70 26.81 1.89
CA GLN A 11 -16.27 27.05 2.08
C GLN A 11 -15.51 25.84 1.50
N ARG A 12 -15.09 25.97 0.24
CA ARG A 12 -14.15 25.07 -0.42
C ARG A 12 -12.85 25.07 0.36
N CYS A 13 -12.57 23.99 1.07
CA CYS A 13 -11.22 23.71 1.59
C CYS A 13 -10.43 22.94 0.53
N PRO A 14 -9.33 23.50 -0.02
CA PRO A 14 -8.63 22.94 -1.16
C PRO A 14 -7.41 22.14 -0.69
N TRP A 15 -7.58 20.89 -0.25
CA TRP A 15 -6.45 19.96 -0.11
C TRP A 15 -6.88 18.57 -0.58
N HIS A 16 -7.04 18.42 -1.89
CA HIS A 16 -7.06 17.12 -2.53
C HIS A 16 -5.60 16.65 -2.72
N PHE A 17 -5.11 15.76 -1.86
CA PHE A 17 -4.01 14.87 -2.23
C PHE A 17 -4.58 13.71 -3.05
N GLY A 18 -5.11 14.05 -4.23
CA GLY A 18 -5.60 13.09 -5.20
C GLY A 18 -4.81 13.26 -6.48
N ARG A 19 -3.68 12.55 -6.61
CA ARG A 19 -3.05 12.38 -7.91
C ARG A 19 -3.82 11.25 -8.60
N ALA A 20 -4.76 11.59 -9.48
CA ALA A 20 -5.29 10.64 -10.44
C ALA A 20 -4.13 10.25 -11.36
N SER A 21 -3.40 9.19 -11.03
CA SER A 21 -2.45 8.61 -11.97
C SER A 21 -3.25 7.80 -12.98
N GLU A 22 -3.06 8.08 -14.26
CA GLU A 22 -3.34 7.12 -15.33
C GLU A 22 -2.76 5.76 -14.90
N GLY A 23 -3.63 4.81 -14.56
CA GLY A 23 -3.27 3.52 -13.99
C GLY A 23 -3.89 3.25 -12.61
N GLY A 24 -5.14 2.76 -12.61
CA GLY A 24 -5.65 1.72 -11.69
C GLY A 24 -5.80 1.98 -10.18
N HIS A 25 -5.00 2.86 -9.59
CA HIS A 25 -4.90 3.05 -8.14
C HIS A 25 -5.40 4.44 -7.74
N TYR A 26 -6.30 4.50 -6.76
CA TYR A 26 -6.84 5.75 -6.23
C TYR A 26 -6.79 5.70 -4.71
N VAL A 27 -6.13 6.68 -4.10
CA VAL A 27 -6.10 6.89 -2.66
C VAL A 27 -6.65 8.27 -2.35
N SER A 28 -7.56 8.35 -1.39
CA SER A 28 -8.08 9.62 -0.87
C SER A 28 -8.02 9.62 0.65
N VAL A 29 -7.68 10.78 1.23
CA VAL A 29 -7.70 10.99 2.68
C VAL A 29 -8.41 12.31 2.94
N ARG A 30 -9.48 12.27 3.73
CA ARG A 30 -10.26 13.45 4.12
C ARG A 30 -10.34 13.55 5.63
N TRP A 31 -10.16 14.76 6.15
CA TRP A 31 -10.33 15.08 7.55
C TRP A 31 -11.55 15.97 7.75
N THR A 32 -12.48 15.55 8.60
CA THR A 32 -13.68 16.33 8.93
C THR A 32 -14.01 16.15 10.41
N GLY A 33 -14.12 17.26 11.16
CA GLY A 33 -14.56 17.21 12.56
C GLY A 33 -13.75 16.26 13.46
N GLY A 34 -12.43 16.17 13.25
CA GLY A 34 -11.55 15.28 14.02
C GLY A 34 -11.60 13.80 13.61
N THR A 35 -12.44 13.44 12.63
CA THR A 35 -12.48 12.12 12.02
C THR A 35 -11.69 12.10 10.71
N VAL A 36 -11.20 10.92 10.34
CA VAL A 36 -10.54 10.65 9.08
C VAL A 36 -11.38 9.68 8.25
N ALA A 37 -11.49 9.98 6.96
CA ALA A 37 -11.99 9.07 5.95
C ALA A 37 -10.85 8.73 4.99
N ILE A 38 -10.71 7.45 4.65
CA ILE A 38 -9.65 6.93 3.78
C ILE A 38 -10.29 6.01 2.77
N ASP A 39 -10.00 6.23 1.49
CA ASP A 39 -10.35 5.31 0.42
C ASP A 39 -9.07 4.83 -0.26
N ASP A 40 -8.98 3.54 -0.57
CA ASP A 40 -7.95 2.93 -1.41
C ASP A 40 -8.63 1.94 -2.37
N SER A 41 -8.09 1.78 -3.57
CA SER A 41 -8.64 0.82 -4.53
C SER A 41 -7.60 0.28 -5.50
N VAL A 42 -7.83 -0.97 -5.90
CA VAL A 42 -7.07 -1.68 -6.95
C VAL A 42 -8.00 -2.06 -8.09
N ALA A 43 -7.45 -2.15 -9.31
CA ALA A 43 -8.14 -2.76 -10.43
C ALA A 43 -8.38 -4.25 -10.13
N MET A 44 -9.61 -4.71 -10.31
CA MET A 44 -10.04 -6.05 -9.93
C MET A 44 -10.72 -6.77 -11.11
N PRO A 45 -10.06 -7.80 -11.68
CA PRO A 45 -10.56 -8.49 -12.87
C PRO A 45 -11.79 -9.36 -12.56
N ASN A 46 -11.90 -9.89 -11.33
CA ASN A 46 -12.93 -10.83 -10.93
C ASN A 46 -13.68 -10.32 -9.68
N THR A 47 -14.98 -10.58 -9.60
CA THR A 47 -15.74 -10.24 -8.38
C THR A 47 -15.41 -11.20 -7.25
N VAL A 48 -15.11 -10.67 -6.05
CA VAL A 48 -14.85 -11.47 -4.85
C VAL A 48 -16.04 -11.39 -3.89
N SER A 49 -16.36 -12.51 -3.25
CA SER A 49 -17.48 -12.58 -2.32
C SER A 49 -17.19 -11.85 -1.01
N GLY A 50 -18.21 -11.26 -0.38
CA GLY A 50 -18.05 -10.61 0.92
C GLY A 50 -17.52 -11.54 2.01
N ARG A 51 -17.86 -12.83 1.95
CA ARG A 51 -17.34 -13.85 2.88
C ARG A 51 -15.84 -14.05 2.68
N THR A 52 -15.39 -14.17 1.43
CA THR A 52 -13.97 -14.27 1.09
C THR A 52 -13.20 -13.04 1.57
N LEU A 53 -13.75 -11.83 1.38
CA LEU A 53 -13.13 -10.59 1.86
C LEU A 53 -13.02 -10.56 3.40
N ARG A 54 -14.04 -11.04 4.11
CA ARG A 54 -14.02 -11.14 5.57
C ARG A 54 -12.92 -12.08 6.04
N ASP A 55 -12.85 -13.26 5.43
CA ASP A 55 -11.93 -14.31 5.86
C ASP A 55 -10.48 -13.97 5.47
N SER A 56 -10.27 -13.37 4.28
CA SER A 56 -8.95 -12.91 3.84
C SER A 56 -8.43 -11.75 4.69
N PHE A 57 -9.28 -10.81 5.10
CA PHE A 57 -8.89 -9.71 5.99
C PHE A 57 -8.17 -10.25 7.24
N TRP A 58 -8.77 -11.22 7.92
CA TRP A 58 -8.20 -11.78 9.14
C TRP A 58 -6.93 -12.61 8.89
N ALA A 59 -6.89 -13.37 7.79
CA ALA A 59 -5.69 -14.11 7.40
C ALA A 59 -4.52 -13.17 7.04
N ASP A 60 -4.82 -12.03 6.41
CA ASP A 60 -3.83 -11.03 6.00
C ASP A 60 -3.33 -10.16 7.14
N VAL A 61 -4.13 -9.91 8.19
CA VAL A 61 -3.64 -9.24 9.41
C VAL A 61 -2.38 -9.93 9.94
N GLU A 62 -2.42 -11.25 10.06
CA GLU A 62 -1.30 -12.03 10.57
C GLU A 62 -0.17 -12.16 9.55
N SER A 63 -0.51 -12.55 8.33
CA SER A 63 0.51 -12.89 7.32
C SER A 63 1.20 -11.67 6.70
N LEU A 64 0.59 -10.49 6.65
CA LEU A 64 1.25 -9.25 6.21
C LEU A 64 2.10 -8.61 7.30
N THR A 65 1.81 -8.89 8.57
CA THR A 65 2.59 -8.38 9.70
C THR A 65 3.61 -9.40 10.20
N PHE A 66 3.82 -10.49 9.45
CA PHE A 66 4.72 -11.59 9.82
C PHE A 66 4.44 -12.14 11.23
N GLY A 67 3.17 -12.20 11.61
CA GLY A 67 2.70 -12.69 12.90
C GLY A 67 2.85 -11.71 14.07
N LEU A 68 3.29 -10.47 13.82
CA LEU A 68 3.37 -9.41 14.82
C LEU A 68 1.97 -9.01 15.31
N ALA A 69 1.07 -8.72 14.37
CA ALA A 69 -0.33 -8.48 14.66
C ALA A 69 -1.10 -9.80 14.55
N ARG A 70 -1.97 -10.07 15.51
CA ARG A 70 -2.76 -11.31 15.57
C ARG A 70 -4.23 -11.02 15.81
N ARG A 71 -5.07 -11.90 15.31
CA ARG A 71 -6.50 -11.87 15.63
C ARG A 71 -6.73 -12.45 17.03
N ARG A 72 -7.53 -11.76 17.84
CA ARG A 72 -8.09 -12.30 19.08
C ARG A 72 -9.57 -11.93 19.14
N GLY A 73 -10.45 -12.90 18.85
CA GLY A 73 -11.88 -12.60 18.67
C GLY A 73 -12.08 -11.67 17.48
N ASP A 74 -12.67 -10.49 17.72
CA ASP A 74 -12.87 -9.45 16.69
C ASP A 74 -11.86 -8.29 16.81
N SER A 75 -10.77 -8.51 17.54
CA SER A 75 -9.70 -7.53 17.75
C SER A 75 -8.43 -7.90 16.99
N VAL A 76 -7.73 -6.86 16.51
CA VAL A 76 -6.33 -6.95 16.06
C VAL A 76 -5.44 -6.53 17.22
N CYS A 77 -4.59 -7.44 17.69
CA CYS A 77 -3.69 -7.21 18.81
C CYS A 77 -2.23 -7.24 18.35
N LEU A 78 -1.40 -6.38 18.94
CA LEU A 78 0.07 -6.41 18.83
C LEU A 78 0.63 -6.84 20.18
N GLY A 79 0.99 -8.12 20.31
CA GLY A 79 1.36 -8.71 21.60
C GLY A 79 0.18 -8.64 22.61
N PRO A 80 0.35 -8.03 23.80
CA PRO A 80 -0.71 -7.90 24.79
C PRO A 80 -1.68 -6.74 24.48
N PHE A 81 -1.37 -5.88 23.52
CA PHE A 81 -2.08 -4.63 23.28
C PHE A 81 -3.18 -4.79 22.22
N GLU A 82 -4.42 -4.46 22.57
CA GLU A 82 -5.53 -4.38 21.62
C GLU A 82 -5.39 -3.10 20.79
N MET A 83 -4.97 -3.23 19.54
CA MET A 83 -4.71 -2.08 18.67
C MET A 83 -6.02 -1.51 18.13
N ILE A 84 -6.90 -2.37 17.63
CA ILE A 84 -8.21 -1.99 17.14
C ILE A 84 -9.19 -3.13 17.37
N ARG A 85 -10.38 -2.81 17.87
CA ARG A 85 -11.51 -3.73 18.01
C ARG A 85 -12.54 -3.44 16.93
N LEU A 86 -12.88 -4.46 16.17
CA LEU A 86 -13.96 -4.42 15.19
C LEU A 86 -15.19 -5.10 15.80
N GLY A 87 -16.38 -4.61 15.46
CA GLY A 87 -17.62 -5.28 15.85
C GLY A 87 -18.05 -6.33 14.83
N PRO A 88 -19.27 -6.87 14.97
CA PRO A 88 -19.79 -7.90 14.09
C PRO A 88 -19.78 -7.49 12.61
N ALA A 89 -19.25 -8.38 11.77
CA ALA A 89 -19.15 -8.14 10.34
C ALA A 89 -20.52 -8.18 9.66
N ALA A 90 -20.92 -7.10 8.99
CA ALA A 90 -22.03 -7.11 8.05
C ALA A 90 -21.51 -7.56 6.68
N VAL A 91 -21.80 -8.80 6.31
CA VAL A 91 -21.37 -9.41 5.04
C VAL A 91 -22.47 -9.28 3.99
N THR A 92 -22.12 -8.76 2.82
CA THR A 92 -22.99 -8.73 1.63
C THR A 92 -22.46 -9.69 0.57
N ARG A 93 -23.14 -9.79 -0.58
CA ARG A 93 -22.69 -10.64 -1.69
C ARG A 93 -21.30 -10.26 -2.21
N ARG A 94 -20.95 -8.97 -2.20
CA ARG A 94 -19.73 -8.42 -2.84
C ARG A 94 -18.85 -7.61 -1.91
N GLY A 95 -19.20 -7.54 -0.62
CA GLY A 95 -18.51 -6.69 0.33
C GLY A 95 -18.71 -7.14 1.77
N VAL A 96 -17.93 -6.54 2.64
CA VAL A 96 -17.97 -6.74 4.07
C VAL A 96 -17.70 -5.40 4.76
N LYS A 97 -18.38 -5.18 5.88
CA LYS A 97 -18.25 -3.97 6.67
C LYS A 97 -18.18 -4.33 8.15
N TRP A 98 -17.27 -3.68 8.87
CA TRP A 98 -17.17 -3.77 10.32
C TRP A 98 -17.32 -2.38 10.94
N PRO A 99 -18.09 -2.22 12.02
CA PRO A 99 -17.99 -1.04 12.87
C PRO A 99 -16.65 -1.10 13.63
N ILE A 100 -16.05 0.08 13.87
CA ILE A 100 -14.87 0.19 14.73
C ILE A 100 -15.38 0.48 16.14
N GLU A 101 -15.12 -0.42 17.08
CA GLU A 101 -15.68 -0.37 18.43
C GLU A 101 -14.68 0.14 19.48
N GLY A 102 -13.41 0.33 19.12
CA GLY A 102 -12.38 0.83 20.03
C GLY A 102 -10.99 0.26 19.75
N GLY A 103 -10.20 0.14 20.82
CA GLY A 103 -8.78 -0.24 20.80
C GLY A 103 -7.86 0.99 20.88
N LEU A 104 -6.56 0.77 21.13
CA LEU A 104 -5.58 1.83 21.38
C LEU A 104 -5.41 2.82 20.21
N LEU A 105 -5.72 2.42 18.99
CA LEU A 105 -5.62 3.29 17.82
C LEU A 105 -6.83 4.23 17.71
N ALA A 106 -7.98 3.87 18.28
CA ALA A 106 -9.23 4.64 18.22
C ALA A 106 -9.39 5.50 19.48
N ARG A 107 -9.64 6.80 19.31
CA ARG A 107 -9.95 7.71 20.43
C ARG A 107 -11.27 7.39 21.10
N ALA A 108 -12.26 7.01 20.30
CA ALA A 108 -13.60 6.68 20.72
C ALA A 108 -14.17 5.60 19.80
N PRO A 109 -15.14 4.79 20.28
CA PRO A 109 -15.92 3.92 19.41
C PRO A 109 -16.62 4.75 18.33
N GLY A 110 -16.62 4.23 17.10
CA GLY A 110 -17.21 4.93 15.96
C GLY A 110 -16.40 4.74 14.68
N GLY A 111 -17.07 5.00 13.57
CA GLY A 111 -16.52 4.76 12.25
C GLY A 111 -16.65 3.30 11.80
N ARG A 112 -16.26 3.05 10.56
CA ARG A 112 -16.50 1.79 9.84
C ARG A 112 -15.34 1.48 8.91
N LEU A 113 -14.92 0.23 8.87
CA LEU A 113 -14.06 -0.34 7.84
C LEU A 113 -14.93 -1.12 6.86
N ARG A 114 -14.71 -0.95 5.55
CA ARG A 114 -15.43 -1.67 4.49
C ARG A 114 -14.49 -2.09 3.38
N PHE A 115 -14.64 -3.32 2.91
CA PHE A 115 -14.10 -3.78 1.63
C PHE A 115 -15.24 -4.19 0.71
N GLU A 116 -15.20 -3.79 -0.54
CA GLU A 116 -16.22 -4.16 -1.51
C GLU A 116 -15.70 -4.15 -2.95
N THR A 117 -16.23 -5.05 -3.76
CA THR A 117 -16.02 -5.00 -5.21
C THR A 117 -17.06 -4.11 -5.89
N LEU A 118 -16.62 -3.00 -6.46
CA LEU A 118 -17.45 -2.02 -7.17
C LEU A 118 -16.82 -1.68 -8.52
N TYR A 119 -17.61 -1.77 -9.61
CA TYR A 119 -17.20 -1.34 -10.95
C TYR A 119 -15.83 -1.85 -11.43
N GLY A 120 -15.55 -3.14 -11.26
CA GLY A 120 -14.26 -3.72 -11.66
C GLY A 120 -13.07 -3.28 -10.78
N ARG A 121 -13.35 -2.78 -9.57
CA ARG A 121 -12.36 -2.43 -8.57
C ARG A 121 -12.68 -3.09 -7.25
N LEU A 122 -11.64 -3.40 -6.49
CA LEU A 122 -11.76 -3.73 -5.08
C LEU A 122 -11.40 -2.47 -4.30
N VAL A 123 -12.36 -1.99 -3.50
CA VAL A 123 -12.27 -0.75 -2.75
C VAL A 123 -12.20 -1.05 -1.27
N ALA A 124 -11.21 -0.48 -0.60
CA ALA A 124 -11.14 -0.38 0.86
C ALA A 124 -11.55 1.04 1.26
N SER A 125 -12.43 1.14 2.26
CA SER A 125 -12.85 2.43 2.81
C SER A 125 -12.86 2.37 4.33
N VAL A 126 -12.37 3.44 4.95
CA VAL A 126 -12.51 3.73 6.37
C VAL A 126 -13.26 5.05 6.47
N GLU A 127 -14.38 5.06 7.19
CA GLU A 127 -15.21 6.26 7.35
C GLU A 127 -15.44 6.55 8.82
N GLY A 128 -15.44 7.83 9.20
CA GLY A 128 -15.79 8.26 10.56
C GLY A 128 -14.84 7.76 11.66
N TYR A 129 -13.65 7.28 11.30
CA TYR A 129 -12.66 6.82 12.25
C TYR A 129 -12.03 8.01 12.97
N GLN A 130 -11.94 7.95 14.29
CA GLN A 130 -11.34 8.99 15.11
C GLN A 130 -10.02 8.49 15.71
N PRO A 131 -8.86 8.87 15.15
CA PRO A 131 -7.58 8.40 15.67
C PRO A 131 -7.31 8.91 17.08
N MET A 132 -6.70 8.07 17.92
CA MET A 132 -6.23 8.47 19.25
C MET A 132 -5.19 9.60 19.13
N LEU A 133 -4.25 9.44 18.21
CA LEU A 133 -3.15 10.39 17.99
C LEU A 133 -3.65 11.73 17.42
N PRO A 134 -3.01 12.85 17.80
CA PRO A 134 -3.16 14.13 17.09
C PRO A 134 -2.86 13.97 15.60
N ARG A 135 -3.55 14.77 14.77
CA ARG A 135 -3.49 14.68 13.30
C ARG A 135 -2.06 14.59 12.74
N ALA A 136 -1.14 15.43 13.22
CA ALA A 136 0.24 15.43 12.73
C ALA A 136 0.94 14.08 12.98
N LEU A 137 0.84 13.55 14.20
CA LEU A 137 1.42 12.26 14.55
C LEU A 137 0.75 11.12 13.78
N TYR A 138 -0.58 11.15 13.65
CA TYR A 138 -1.31 10.15 12.85
C TYR A 138 -0.83 10.12 11.40
N VAL A 139 -0.71 11.29 10.75
CA VAL A 139 -0.30 11.41 9.34
C VAL A 139 1.15 10.92 9.13
N LEU A 140 2.03 11.14 10.10
CA LEU A 140 3.44 10.74 10.00
C LEU A 140 3.70 9.28 10.35
N THR A 141 2.84 8.66 11.18
CA THR A 141 3.11 7.33 11.75
C THR A 141 2.09 6.28 11.34
N GLN A 142 0.81 6.49 11.61
CA GLN A 142 -0.24 5.48 11.39
C GLN A 142 -0.71 5.47 9.94
N LEU A 143 -0.89 6.63 9.33
CA LEU A 143 -1.43 6.74 7.97
C LEU A 143 -0.56 6.00 6.92
N PRO A 144 0.78 6.11 6.91
CA PRO A 144 1.61 5.35 5.98
C PRO A 144 1.49 3.85 6.19
N VAL A 145 1.40 3.40 7.44
CA VAL A 145 1.24 1.97 7.80
C VAL A 145 -0.13 1.47 7.36
N HIS A 146 -1.21 2.22 7.60
CA HIS A 146 -2.55 1.87 7.13
C HIS A 146 -2.60 1.77 5.61
N HIS A 147 -2.05 2.75 4.89
CA HIS A 147 -2.00 2.69 3.43
C HIS A 147 -1.20 1.50 2.93
N LEU A 148 0.00 1.26 3.47
CA LEU A 148 0.81 0.12 3.04
C LEU A 148 0.08 -1.20 3.31
N TRP A 149 -0.47 -1.38 4.51
CA TRP A 149 -1.18 -2.60 4.87
C TRP A 149 -2.43 -2.81 4.00
N THR A 150 -3.28 -1.78 3.87
CA THR A 150 -4.49 -1.84 3.04
C THR A 150 -4.13 -2.13 1.58
N ARG A 151 -3.14 -1.44 1.03
CA ARG A 151 -2.65 -1.68 -0.33
C ARG A 151 -2.20 -3.12 -0.51
N MET A 152 -1.41 -3.65 0.41
CA MET A 152 -0.92 -5.02 0.35
C MET A 152 -2.04 -6.05 0.45
N HIS A 153 -3.02 -5.84 1.34
CA HIS A 153 -4.20 -6.68 1.45
C HIS A 153 -5.01 -6.69 0.15
N LEU A 154 -5.29 -5.50 -0.41
CA LEU A 154 -6.01 -5.37 -1.67
C LEU A 154 -5.31 -6.10 -2.82
N LEU A 155 -3.98 -5.98 -2.92
CA LEU A 155 -3.18 -6.66 -3.95
C LEU A 155 -3.14 -8.18 -3.77
N ARG A 156 -3.12 -8.67 -2.52
CA ARG A 156 -3.21 -10.12 -2.24
C ARG A 156 -4.57 -10.68 -2.64
N VAL A 157 -5.66 -9.99 -2.29
CA VAL A 157 -7.02 -10.38 -2.70
C VAL A 157 -7.17 -10.30 -4.22
N ARG A 158 -6.58 -9.29 -4.87
CA ARG A 158 -6.54 -9.18 -6.34
C ARG A 158 -5.85 -10.39 -6.96
N GLY A 159 -4.80 -10.87 -6.32
CA GLY A 159 -4.00 -11.98 -6.81
C GLY A 159 -3.15 -11.59 -8.01
N ARG A 160 -2.49 -12.56 -8.64
CA ARG A 160 -1.54 -12.31 -9.73
C ARG A 160 -2.09 -12.62 -11.12
N GLN A 161 -3.31 -13.16 -11.19
CA GLN A 161 -3.94 -13.55 -12.44
C GLN A 161 -5.16 -12.67 -12.76
N PRO A 162 -5.27 -12.16 -14.00
CA PRO A 162 -4.23 -12.13 -15.04
C PRO A 162 -3.00 -11.32 -14.63
N ALA A 163 -1.84 -11.65 -15.21
CA ALA A 163 -0.60 -10.89 -15.00
C ALA A 163 -0.78 -9.42 -15.45
N PRO A 164 -0.11 -8.46 -14.80
CA PRO A 164 -0.22 -7.04 -15.15
C PRO A 164 0.43 -6.68 -16.50
N GLY A 165 1.20 -7.60 -17.10
CA GLY A 165 1.87 -7.42 -18.38
C GLY A 165 2.69 -8.67 -18.74
N VAL A 166 3.45 -8.60 -19.84
CA VAL A 166 4.33 -9.68 -20.28
C VAL A 166 5.48 -9.83 -19.29
N PRO A 167 5.66 -10.98 -18.63
CA PRO A 167 6.76 -11.19 -17.68
C PRO A 167 8.12 -11.13 -18.38
N VAL A 168 9.10 -10.52 -17.72
CA VAL A 168 10.50 -10.49 -18.20
C VAL A 168 11.24 -11.73 -17.75
N ASP A 169 12.08 -12.28 -18.62
CA ASP A 169 12.89 -13.45 -18.33
C ASP A 169 13.95 -13.18 -17.23
N PRO A 170 14.36 -14.20 -16.46
CA PRO A 170 15.30 -14.02 -15.36
C PRO A 170 16.68 -13.47 -15.75
N ALA A 171 17.18 -13.77 -16.96
CA ALA A 171 18.51 -13.33 -17.40
C ALA A 171 18.51 -11.83 -17.70
N THR A 172 17.47 -11.33 -18.36
CA THR A 172 17.24 -9.90 -18.60
C THR A 172 17.07 -9.13 -17.29
N ARG A 173 16.36 -9.71 -16.31
CA ARG A 173 16.24 -9.15 -14.95
C ARG A 173 17.61 -9.05 -14.26
N LEU A 174 18.43 -10.10 -14.35
CA LEU A 174 19.77 -10.12 -13.76
C LEU A 174 20.69 -9.08 -14.43
N ALA A 175 20.65 -8.96 -15.76
CA ALA A 175 21.44 -7.97 -16.50
C ALA A 175 21.14 -6.54 -16.03
N ALA A 176 19.85 -6.18 -15.88
CA ALA A 176 19.48 -4.88 -15.31
C ALA A 176 19.99 -4.69 -13.88
N ALA A 177 19.87 -5.71 -13.03
CA ALA A 177 20.36 -5.64 -11.65
C ALA A 177 21.89 -5.44 -11.59
N VAL A 178 22.66 -6.05 -12.50
CA VAL A 178 24.11 -5.86 -12.60
C VAL A 178 24.45 -4.43 -13.02
N ILE A 179 23.73 -3.86 -13.99
CA ILE A 179 23.90 -2.46 -14.40
C ILE A 179 23.63 -1.52 -13.21
N ASP A 180 22.51 -1.71 -12.51
CA ASP A 180 22.13 -0.90 -11.37
C ASP A 180 23.14 -1.00 -10.21
N ALA A 181 23.67 -2.20 -9.95
CA ALA A 181 24.73 -2.41 -8.97
C ALA A 181 26.01 -1.64 -9.35
N GLY A 182 26.41 -1.69 -10.62
CA GLY A 182 27.55 -0.94 -11.14
C GLY A 182 27.40 0.57 -10.94
N VAL A 183 26.22 1.12 -11.21
CA VAL A 183 25.89 2.54 -10.97
C VAL A 183 26.03 2.89 -9.49
N CYS A 184 25.42 2.10 -8.61
CA CYS A 184 25.44 2.36 -7.17
C CYS A 184 26.87 2.29 -6.61
N ILE A 185 27.67 1.30 -7.05
CA ILE A 185 29.08 1.16 -6.65
C ILE A 185 29.91 2.33 -7.15
N ALA A 186 29.74 2.75 -8.41
CA ALA A 186 30.48 3.89 -8.97
C ALA A 186 30.21 5.19 -8.21
N VAL A 187 28.94 5.49 -7.91
CA VAL A 187 28.55 6.67 -7.12
C VAL A 187 29.15 6.61 -5.71
N ALA A 188 29.07 5.46 -5.04
CA ALA A 188 29.62 5.29 -3.70
C ALA A 188 31.16 5.41 -3.67
N ALA A 189 31.85 4.94 -4.72
CA ALA A 189 33.30 5.02 -4.84
C ALA A 189 33.78 6.48 -5.00
N VAL A 190 33.02 7.32 -5.71
CA VAL A 190 33.31 8.75 -5.89
C VAL A 190 32.97 9.54 -4.63
N ALA A 191 31.86 9.23 -3.96
CA ALA A 191 31.31 10.04 -2.87
C ALA A 191 31.96 9.79 -1.48
N GLY A 192 32.73 8.72 -1.28
CA GLY A 192 33.30 8.44 0.05
C GLY A 192 34.61 7.66 0.04
N ARG A 193 35.64 8.16 0.73
CA ARG A 193 36.85 7.37 1.07
C ARG A 193 36.69 6.59 2.38
N HIS A 194 35.97 7.14 3.37
CA HIS A 194 35.90 6.57 4.74
C HIS A 194 34.51 6.03 5.16
N ARG A 195 33.42 6.33 4.44
CA ARG A 195 32.06 5.85 4.75
C ARG A 195 31.37 5.14 3.57
N ARG A 196 32.16 4.40 2.78
CA ARG A 196 31.72 3.78 1.51
C ARG A 196 30.47 2.91 1.66
N LEU A 197 30.40 2.08 2.71
CA LEU A 197 29.27 1.17 2.88
C LEU A 197 27.97 1.91 3.22
N GLY A 198 28.01 2.89 4.12
CA GLY A 198 26.82 3.67 4.48
C GLY A 198 26.28 4.50 3.31
N VAL A 199 27.19 5.12 2.55
CA VAL A 199 26.83 5.86 1.33
C VAL A 199 26.27 4.93 0.26
N LEU A 200 26.90 3.77 0.04
CA LEU A 200 26.41 2.77 -0.90
C LEU A 200 25.01 2.30 -0.54
N LEU A 201 24.78 1.88 0.71
CA LEU A 201 23.48 1.39 1.17
C LEU A 201 22.40 2.48 1.08
N GLY A 202 22.70 3.69 1.55
CA GLY A 202 21.78 4.82 1.51
C GLY A 202 21.41 5.22 0.08
N PHE A 203 22.41 5.33 -0.80
CA PHE A 203 22.18 5.64 -2.21
C PHE A 203 21.41 4.52 -2.91
N THR A 204 21.81 3.26 -2.72
CA THR A 204 21.13 2.09 -3.32
C THR A 204 19.66 2.05 -2.91
N ALA A 205 19.36 2.28 -1.63
CA ALA A 205 18.00 2.31 -1.13
C ALA A 205 17.20 3.47 -1.74
N GLY A 206 17.76 4.69 -1.69
CA GLY A 206 17.10 5.88 -2.25
C GLY A 206 16.85 5.76 -3.75
N TYR A 207 17.86 5.32 -4.50
CA TYR A 207 17.80 5.09 -5.95
C TYR A 207 16.67 4.12 -6.32
N HIS A 208 16.66 2.92 -5.74
CA HIS A 208 15.65 1.92 -6.09
C HIS A 208 14.24 2.34 -5.68
N VAL A 209 14.08 2.88 -4.46
CA VAL A 209 12.75 3.34 -4.00
C VAL A 209 12.23 4.46 -4.89
N ALA A 210 13.06 5.43 -5.24
CA ALA A 210 12.67 6.54 -6.11
C ALA A 210 12.35 6.07 -7.54
N CYS A 211 13.20 5.23 -8.13
CA CYS A 211 13.00 4.69 -9.49
C CYS A 211 11.74 3.83 -9.59
N TRP A 212 11.56 2.87 -8.68
CA TRP A 212 10.40 1.98 -8.70
C TRP A 212 9.10 2.72 -8.44
N SER A 213 9.07 3.66 -7.48
CA SER A 213 7.85 4.39 -7.17
C SER A 213 7.53 5.54 -8.12
N GLY A 214 8.53 6.10 -8.80
CA GLY A 214 8.37 7.18 -9.77
C GLY A 214 7.90 6.68 -11.14
N SER A 215 8.77 5.92 -11.82
CA SER A 215 8.59 5.48 -13.21
C SER A 215 8.44 3.97 -13.36
N GLY A 216 8.72 3.21 -12.30
CA GLY A 216 8.90 1.75 -12.36
C GLY A 216 10.25 1.33 -12.94
N ARG A 217 11.07 2.27 -13.42
CA ARG A 217 12.31 1.97 -14.16
C ARG A 217 13.53 2.46 -13.41
N THR A 218 14.44 1.54 -13.14
CA THR A 218 15.84 1.86 -12.85
C THR A 218 16.57 2.11 -14.17
N LEU A 219 17.82 2.59 -14.13
CA LEU A 219 18.66 2.75 -15.31
C LEU A 219 18.84 1.42 -16.05
N GLY A 220 19.19 0.35 -15.32
CA GLY A 220 19.26 -1.00 -15.87
C GLY A 220 17.91 -1.44 -16.46
N GLY A 221 16.81 -1.15 -15.76
CA GLY A 221 15.46 -1.42 -16.25
C GLY A 221 15.15 -0.71 -17.57
N ALA A 222 15.47 0.58 -17.68
CA ALA A 222 15.26 1.36 -18.90
C ALA A 222 16.09 0.83 -20.09
N ILE A 223 17.36 0.46 -19.86
CA ILE A 223 18.23 -0.13 -20.89
C ILE A 223 17.69 -1.49 -21.33
N MET A 224 17.27 -2.32 -20.39
CA MET A 224 16.72 -3.66 -20.64
C MET A 224 15.22 -3.66 -20.97
N LYS A 225 14.61 -2.50 -21.22
CA LYS A 225 13.19 -2.32 -21.57
C LYS A 225 12.22 -3.06 -20.63
N GLN A 226 12.45 -2.90 -19.33
CA GLN A 226 11.62 -3.49 -18.28
C GLN A 226 11.28 -2.47 -17.20
N ARG A 227 10.10 -2.65 -16.60
CA ARG A 227 9.62 -1.84 -15.50
C ARG A 227 8.98 -2.69 -14.40
N VAL A 228 9.08 -2.20 -13.19
CA VAL A 228 8.38 -2.73 -12.02
C VAL A 228 7.01 -2.07 -11.91
N VAL A 229 5.96 -2.90 -11.78
CA VAL A 229 4.57 -2.47 -11.58
C VAL A 229 3.98 -3.20 -10.39
N ALA A 230 2.90 -2.66 -9.81
CA ALA A 230 2.08 -3.43 -8.88
C ALA A 230 1.31 -4.52 -9.63
N VAL A 231 0.87 -5.57 -8.93
CA VAL A 231 0.14 -6.70 -9.56
C VAL A 231 -1.17 -6.30 -10.23
N ASP A 232 -1.75 -5.16 -9.85
CA ASP A 232 -2.92 -4.56 -10.50
C ASP A 232 -2.57 -3.70 -11.73
N GLY A 233 -1.29 -3.66 -12.13
CA GLY A 233 -0.77 -2.89 -13.26
C GLY A 233 -0.51 -1.41 -12.97
N SER A 234 -0.85 -0.92 -11.78
CA SER A 234 -0.59 0.46 -11.40
C SER A 234 0.86 0.70 -10.98
N ARG A 235 1.20 1.97 -10.72
CA ARG A 235 2.55 2.33 -10.21
C ARG A 235 2.77 1.76 -8.82
N VAL A 236 4.01 1.36 -8.56
CA VAL A 236 4.43 0.87 -7.24
C VAL A 236 4.42 2.04 -6.24
N THR A 237 3.83 1.86 -5.07
CA THR A 237 3.90 2.88 -4.02
C THR A 237 5.28 2.89 -3.35
N ALA A 238 5.66 4.00 -2.72
CA ALA A 238 6.94 4.06 -1.98
C ALA A 238 7.04 2.98 -0.88
N GLY A 239 5.92 2.68 -0.20
CA GLY A 239 5.87 1.60 0.79
C GLY A 239 6.08 0.21 0.19
N GLN A 240 5.46 -0.08 -0.96
CA GLN A 240 5.71 -1.33 -1.69
C GLN A 240 7.17 -1.42 -2.15
N ALA A 241 7.74 -0.33 -2.67
CA ALA A 241 9.13 -0.27 -3.12
C ALA A 241 10.12 -0.51 -1.95
N ALA A 242 9.86 0.08 -0.79
CA ALA A 242 10.64 -0.16 0.42
C ALA A 242 10.52 -1.61 0.90
N LEU A 243 9.30 -2.17 0.93
CA LEU A 243 9.08 -3.57 1.28
C LEU A 243 9.79 -4.52 0.31
N ARG A 244 9.72 -4.24 -0.99
CA ARG A 244 10.44 -4.98 -2.04
C ARG A 244 11.95 -4.96 -1.79
N LEU A 245 12.52 -3.80 -1.46
CA LEU A 245 13.94 -3.64 -1.16
C LEU A 245 14.36 -4.48 0.06
N VAL A 246 13.61 -4.38 1.16
CA VAL A 246 13.86 -5.14 2.40
C VAL A 246 13.75 -6.64 2.18
N ALA A 247 12.89 -7.08 1.26
CA ALA A 247 12.72 -8.50 0.92
C ALA A 247 13.77 -9.06 -0.06
N LEU A 248 14.63 -8.23 -0.66
CA LEU A 248 15.66 -8.71 -1.61
C LEU A 248 16.60 -9.79 -1.05
N PRO A 249 17.09 -9.73 0.20
CA PRO A 249 17.96 -10.77 0.74
C PRO A 249 17.31 -12.17 0.73
N LEU A 250 15.98 -12.25 0.80
CA LEU A 250 15.25 -13.53 0.77
C LEU A 250 15.34 -14.22 -0.61
N VAL A 251 15.60 -13.46 -1.68
CA VAL A 251 15.81 -14.02 -3.02
C VAL A 251 17.08 -14.84 -3.07
N ALA A 252 18.16 -14.34 -2.47
CA ALA A 252 19.44 -15.02 -2.41
C ALA A 252 19.33 -16.36 -1.67
N LEU A 253 18.42 -16.45 -0.69
CA LEU A 253 18.20 -17.66 0.11
C LEU A 253 17.24 -18.67 -0.57
N SER A 254 16.21 -18.19 -1.27
CA SER A 254 15.11 -19.05 -1.75
C SER A 254 15.18 -19.42 -3.23
N ARG A 255 16.02 -18.74 -4.03
CA ARG A 255 16.01 -18.80 -5.51
C ARG A 255 14.64 -18.58 -6.15
N ARG A 256 13.69 -18.01 -5.39
CA ARG A 256 12.36 -17.59 -5.83
C ARG A 256 12.27 -16.07 -5.77
N ASN A 257 11.42 -15.48 -6.60
CA ASN A 257 11.18 -14.03 -6.61
C ASN A 257 10.29 -13.59 -5.43
N LEU A 258 10.63 -13.98 -4.20
CA LEU A 258 9.83 -13.70 -3.00
C LEU A 258 9.66 -12.20 -2.75
N HIS A 259 10.64 -11.37 -3.13
CA HIS A 259 10.51 -9.92 -3.03
C HIS A 259 9.35 -9.36 -3.87
N ASP A 260 9.09 -9.91 -5.07
CA ASP A 260 7.95 -9.54 -5.93
C ASP A 260 6.63 -9.95 -5.27
N GLU A 261 6.59 -11.18 -4.74
CA GLU A 261 5.41 -11.76 -4.09
C GLU A 261 5.03 -11.01 -2.80
N ILE A 262 6.01 -10.78 -1.92
CA ILE A 262 5.82 -10.08 -0.64
C ILE A 262 5.39 -8.63 -0.84
N SER A 263 5.92 -7.95 -1.86
CA SER A 263 5.60 -6.54 -2.14
C SER A 263 4.40 -6.34 -3.09
N GLY A 264 3.79 -7.43 -3.58
CA GLY A 264 2.67 -7.34 -4.51
C GLY A 264 3.05 -6.64 -5.81
N THR A 265 4.26 -6.92 -6.31
CA THR A 265 4.79 -6.34 -7.55
C THR A 265 5.14 -7.41 -8.58
N ASP A 266 5.38 -6.95 -9.80
CA ASP A 266 5.80 -7.73 -10.96
C ASP A 266 6.77 -6.92 -11.83
N VAL A 267 7.65 -7.64 -12.54
CA VAL A 267 8.55 -7.05 -13.53
C VAL A 267 8.03 -7.41 -14.92
N VAL A 268 7.65 -6.38 -15.66
CA VAL A 268 7.02 -6.52 -16.98
C VAL A 268 7.87 -5.89 -18.07
N ALA A 269 7.80 -6.45 -19.26
CA ALA A 269 8.37 -5.86 -20.46
C ALA A 269 7.64 -4.56 -20.80
N ASP A 270 8.37 -3.60 -21.36
CA ASP A 270 7.84 -2.29 -21.67
C ASP A 270 6.81 -2.24 -22.81
#